data_AF-A0AAW1TK27-F1
#
_entry.id   AF-A0AAW1TK27-F1
#
_cell.length_a   1.000
_cell.length_b   1.000
_cell.length_c   1.000
_cell.angle_alpha   90.00
_cell.angle_beta   90.00
_cell.angle_gamma   90.00
#
_symmetry.space_group_name_H-M   'P 1'
#
loop_
_entity.id
_entity.type
_entity.pdbx_description
1 polymer ?
#
loop_
_entity_poly.entity_id
_entity_poly.type
_entity_poly.pdbx_seq_one_letter_code
_entity_poly.pdbx_strand_id
1 'polypeptide(L)'
;MVRTYKSKTERSSLDEERIKTAVSEITLKVLSITKVAEKDGIKPATLQHRVEKFRIASKENQSSSFNLYGSKYTVAQVFTAEKEKLFSEYLLACSKMHFGFSLQQFSTLAYEYAEYLGCRFGIQDNGNRNQELSPRKPENTSAARSFAFNKTAVAKFSLIILSV
;
A
#
# COMPACT_ATOMS: atom_id res chain seq x y z
N MET A 1 -7.82 6.20 -20.04
CA MET A 1 -8.12 5.22 -18.95
C MET A 1 -8.51 6.00 -17.70
N VAL A 2 -9.62 5.65 -17.03
CA VAL A 2 -10.04 6.31 -15.78
C VAL A 2 -9.09 5.88 -14.65
N ARG A 3 -8.52 6.86 -13.95
CA ARG A 3 -7.50 6.65 -12.88
C ARG A 3 -8.01 5.79 -11.72
N THR A 4 -9.30 5.87 -11.41
CA THR A 4 -9.96 5.13 -10.33
C THR A 4 -11.16 4.37 -10.90
N TYR A 5 -11.04 3.05 -10.99
CA TYR A 5 -12.13 2.20 -11.43
C TYR A 5 -13.26 2.18 -10.39
N LYS A 6 -14.49 2.54 -10.80
CA LYS A 6 -15.70 2.32 -10.01
C LYS A 6 -16.26 0.95 -10.38
N SER A 7 -16.49 0.09 -9.38
CA SER A 7 -17.09 -1.22 -9.62
C SER A 7 -18.50 -1.09 -10.18
N LYS A 8 -18.87 -2.01 -11.07
CA LYS A 8 -20.23 -2.06 -11.65
C LYS A 8 -21.21 -2.88 -10.80
N THR A 9 -20.74 -3.49 -9.70
CA THR A 9 -21.51 -4.45 -8.89
C THR A 9 -21.20 -4.30 -7.41
N GLU A 10 -22.23 -4.43 -6.57
CA GLU A 10 -22.15 -4.48 -5.09
C GLU A 10 -21.60 -5.81 -4.54
N ARG A 11 -21.09 -6.71 -5.38
CA ARG A 11 -20.57 -8.02 -4.95
C ARG A 11 -19.38 -7.93 -3.98
N SER A 12 -18.74 -6.76 -3.89
CA SER A 12 -17.56 -6.49 -3.06
C SER A 12 -17.87 -5.89 -1.69
N SER A 13 -19.09 -5.39 -1.45
CA SER A 13 -19.46 -4.80 -0.16
C SER A 13 -19.89 -5.89 0.82
N LEU A 14 -18.93 -6.72 1.24
CA LEU A 14 -19.15 -7.65 2.34
C LEU A 14 -18.70 -7.00 3.64
N ASP A 15 -19.61 -6.97 4.61
CA ASP A 15 -19.33 -6.50 5.96
C ASP A 15 -18.34 -7.47 6.63
N GLU A 16 -17.12 -7.00 6.89
CA GLU A 16 -16.04 -7.80 7.45
C GLU A 16 -16.36 -8.30 8.86
N GLU A 17 -17.14 -7.54 9.63
CA GLU A 17 -17.52 -7.91 11.00
C GLU A 17 -18.47 -9.11 10.99
N ARG A 18 -19.46 -9.10 10.09
CA ARG A 18 -20.40 -10.23 9.92
C ARG A 18 -19.71 -11.52 9.51
N ILE A 19 -18.68 -11.43 8.65
CA ILE A 19 -17.94 -12.63 8.27
C ILE A 19 -17.11 -13.15 9.44
N LYS A 20 -16.53 -12.26 10.27
CA LYS A 20 -15.77 -12.67 11.47
C LYS A 20 -16.65 -13.44 12.46
N THR A 21 -17.85 -12.94 12.74
CA THR A 21 -18.81 -13.61 13.63
C THR A 21 -19.28 -14.94 13.02
N ALA A 22 -19.57 -14.99 11.72
CA ALA A 22 -19.96 -16.21 11.05
C ALA A 22 -18.87 -17.30 11.13
N VAL A 23 -17.61 -16.92 10.88
CA VAL A 23 -16.47 -17.85 10.91
C VAL A 23 -16.22 -18.37 12.34
N SER A 24 -16.37 -17.52 13.37
CA SER A 24 -16.21 -17.96 14.76
C SER A 24 -17.32 -18.92 15.18
N GLU A 25 -18.59 -18.66 14.83
CA GLU A 25 -19.73 -19.56 15.08
C GLU A 25 -19.53 -20.96 14.46
N ILE A 26 -19.01 -21.01 13.23
CA ILE A 26 -18.70 -22.27 12.52
C ILE A 26 -17.52 -22.99 13.16
N THR A 27 -16.48 -22.25 13.58
CA THR A 27 -15.26 -22.84 14.16
C THR A 27 -15.52 -23.41 15.55
N LEU A 28 -16.37 -22.74 16.34
CA LEU A 28 -16.87 -23.21 17.64
C LEU A 28 -17.90 -24.35 17.52
N LYS A 29 -18.17 -24.83 16.29
CA LYS A 29 -19.12 -25.92 15.95
C LYS A 29 -20.55 -25.68 16.43
N VAL A 30 -20.99 -24.43 16.56
CA VAL A 30 -22.35 -24.10 17.03
C VAL A 30 -23.39 -24.41 15.94
N LEU A 31 -23.08 -24.08 14.68
CA LEU A 31 -23.99 -24.23 13.54
C LEU A 31 -23.25 -24.74 12.29
N SER A 32 -24.00 -25.36 11.36
CA SER A 32 -23.47 -25.76 10.06
C SER A 32 -23.30 -24.55 9.13
N ILE A 33 -22.36 -24.65 8.18
CA ILE A 33 -22.04 -23.57 7.24
C ILE A 33 -23.29 -23.06 6.50
N THR A 34 -24.19 -23.97 6.13
CA THR A 34 -25.46 -23.64 5.46
C THR A 34 -26.39 -22.80 6.33
N LYS A 35 -26.54 -23.18 7.61
CA LYS A 35 -27.41 -22.45 8.56
C LYS A 35 -26.88 -21.05 8.86
N VAL A 36 -25.57 -20.91 9.00
CA VAL A 36 -24.92 -19.60 9.22
C VAL A 36 -25.03 -18.73 7.96
N ALA A 37 -24.85 -19.31 6.78
CA ALA A 37 -25.04 -18.62 5.50
C ALA A 37 -26.45 -18.03 5.35
N GLU A 38 -27.47 -18.80 5.71
CA GLU A 38 -28.87 -18.35 5.69
C GLU A 38 -29.14 -17.25 6.72
N LYS A 39 -28.62 -17.40 7.94
CA LYS A 39 -28.76 -16.42 9.04
C LYS A 39 -28.15 -15.06 8.68
N ASP A 40 -26.94 -15.06 8.12
CA ASP A 40 -26.18 -13.83 7.84
C ASP A 40 -26.38 -13.28 6.42
N GLY A 41 -27.12 -14.01 5.56
CA GLY A 41 -27.37 -13.61 4.17
C GLY A 41 -26.13 -13.68 3.27
N ILE A 42 -25.16 -14.52 3.61
CA ILE A 42 -23.88 -14.66 2.89
C ILE A 42 -23.92 -15.91 2.02
N LYS A 43 -23.32 -15.88 0.83
CA LYS A 43 -23.21 -17.07 -0.01
C LYS A 43 -22.41 -18.17 0.70
N PRO A 44 -22.88 -19.43 0.71
CA PRO A 44 -22.22 -20.52 1.43
C PRO A 44 -20.80 -20.78 0.93
N ALA A 45 -20.57 -20.67 -0.39
CA ALA A 45 -19.24 -20.81 -0.99
C ALA A 45 -18.23 -19.78 -0.45
N THR A 46 -18.69 -18.55 -0.17
CA THR A 46 -17.83 -17.50 0.40
C THR A 46 -17.44 -17.84 1.83
N LEU A 47 -18.37 -18.31 2.65
CA LEU A 47 -18.08 -18.75 4.02
C LEU A 47 -17.15 -19.97 4.05
N GLN A 48 -17.38 -20.97 3.19
CA GLN A 48 -16.50 -22.14 3.06
C GLN A 48 -15.05 -21.74 2.79
N HIS A 49 -14.84 -20.87 1.79
CA HIS A 49 -13.51 -20.36 1.46
C HIS A 49 -12.84 -19.63 2.64
N ARG A 50 -13.60 -18.83 3.40
CA ARG A 50 -13.08 -18.08 4.57
C ARG A 50 -12.71 -19.01 5.73
N VAL A 51 -13.53 -20.01 6.00
CA VAL A 51 -13.28 -21.01 7.05
C VAL A 51 -12.05 -21.85 6.72
N GLU A 52 -11.88 -22.26 5.46
CA GLU A 52 -10.69 -23.03 5.06
C GLU A 52 -9.41 -22.19 5.23
N LYS A 53 -9.45 -20.92 4.81
CA LYS A 53 -8.33 -19.98 5.02
C LYS A 53 -8.02 -19.79 6.51
N PHE A 54 -9.04 -19.74 7.37
CA PHE A 54 -8.87 -19.67 8.83
C PHE A 54 -8.19 -20.91 9.40
N ARG A 55 -8.57 -22.11 8.92
CA ARG A 55 -7.98 -23.38 9.36
C ARG A 55 -6.53 -23.51 8.95
N ILE A 56 -6.17 -23.10 7.74
CA ILE A 56 -4.79 -23.08 7.25
C ILE A 56 -3.94 -22.15 8.12
N ALA A 57 -4.41 -20.91 8.33
CA ALA A 57 -3.70 -19.94 9.17
C ALA A 57 -3.48 -20.44 10.62
N SER A 58 -4.47 -21.15 11.18
CA SER A 58 -4.37 -21.73 12.52
C SER A 58 -3.34 -22.86 12.62
N LYS A 59 -3.10 -23.61 11.53
CA LYS A 59 -2.13 -24.72 11.50
C LYS A 59 -0.68 -24.25 11.39
N GLU A 60 -0.44 -23.12 10.71
CA GLU A 60 0.91 -22.63 10.43
C GLU A 60 1.54 -21.84 11.60
N ASN A 61 0.87 -21.68 12.75
CA ASN A 61 1.33 -20.90 13.92
C ASN A 61 1.84 -19.48 13.55
N GLN A 62 1.44 -18.93 12.40
CA GLN A 62 1.75 -17.55 12.03
C GLN A 62 0.75 -16.63 12.73
N SER A 63 1.11 -16.23 13.94
CA SER A 63 0.43 -15.18 14.71
C SER A 63 0.55 -13.78 14.07
N SER A 64 1.28 -13.64 12.97
CA SER A 64 1.39 -12.41 12.20
C SER A 64 0.19 -12.27 11.28
N SER A 65 -0.94 -11.81 11.84
CA SER A 65 -1.93 -10.98 11.13
C SER A 65 -2.11 -11.36 9.65
N PHE A 66 -2.31 -12.66 9.39
CA PHE A 66 -2.62 -13.12 8.04
C PHE A 66 -3.96 -12.45 7.79
N ASN A 67 -3.95 -11.51 6.86
CA ASN A 67 -5.07 -10.70 6.49
C ASN A 67 -6.17 -11.65 5.97
N LEU A 68 -6.91 -12.24 6.91
CA LEU A 68 -7.99 -13.17 6.64
C LEU A 68 -9.05 -12.44 5.80
N TYR A 69 -9.10 -11.13 6.01
CA TYR A 69 -9.93 -10.12 5.36
C TYR A 69 -9.18 -9.14 4.47
N GLY A 70 -7.88 -8.89 4.70
CA GLY A 70 -7.14 -7.92 3.90
C GLY A 70 -6.94 -8.31 2.44
N SER A 71 -6.68 -7.28 1.65
CA SER A 71 -6.57 -7.34 0.19
C SER A 71 -5.44 -8.27 -0.27
N LYS A 72 -5.52 -8.80 -1.50
CA LYS A 72 -4.45 -9.62 -2.10
C LYS A 72 -3.06 -8.98 -2.02
N TYR A 73 -3.02 -7.66 -1.97
CA TYR A 73 -1.79 -6.86 -1.88
C TYR A 73 -1.13 -6.92 -0.49
N THR A 74 -1.89 -7.12 0.59
CA THR A 74 -1.33 -7.18 1.94
C THR A 74 -0.63 -8.51 2.25
N VAL A 75 -0.91 -9.56 1.47
CA VAL A 75 -0.32 -10.89 1.65
C VAL A 75 1.07 -11.00 1.01
N ALA A 76 1.36 -10.17 0.00
CA ALA A 76 2.64 -10.14 -0.72
C ALA A 76 3.48 -8.90 -0.36
N GLN A 77 3.37 -8.44 0.88
CA GLN A 77 4.08 -7.24 1.35
C GLN A 77 5.53 -7.59 1.69
N VAL A 78 6.49 -6.93 1.04
CA VAL A 78 7.92 -7.19 1.25
C VAL A 78 8.45 -6.45 2.49
N PHE A 79 7.96 -5.23 2.74
CA PHE A 79 8.37 -4.40 3.87
C PHE A 79 7.29 -4.30 4.92
N THR A 80 7.62 -4.46 6.20
CA THR A 80 6.72 -4.09 7.31
C THR A 80 6.34 -2.61 7.22
N ALA A 81 5.16 -2.22 7.70
CA ALA A 81 4.68 -0.82 7.66
C ALA A 81 5.69 0.20 8.21
N GLU A 82 6.41 -0.14 9.28
CA GLU A 82 7.45 0.71 9.86
C GLU A 82 8.64 0.93 8.90
N LYS A 83 9.10 -0.15 8.26
CA LYS A 83 10.21 -0.14 7.30
C LYS A 83 9.86 0.65 6.04
N GLU A 84 8.61 0.51 5.59
CA GLU A 84 8.06 1.23 4.46
C GLU A 84 7.97 2.74 4.74
N LYS A 85 7.57 3.12 5.96
CA LYS A 85 7.54 4.52 6.38
C LYS A 85 8.95 5.15 6.35
N LEU A 86 9.94 4.47 6.93
CA LEU A 86 11.33 4.94 6.93
C LEU A 86 11.85 5.13 5.50
N PHE A 87 11.55 4.16 4.63
CA PHE A 87 11.89 4.24 3.20
C PHE A 87 11.22 5.44 2.51
N SER A 88 9.95 5.71 2.80
CA SER A 88 9.24 6.86 2.25
C SER A 88 9.79 8.21 2.71
N GLU A 89 10.18 8.32 3.99
CA GLU A 89 10.78 9.54 4.54
C GLU A 89 12.11 9.86 3.84
N TYR A 90 12.93 8.83 3.58
CA TYR A 90 14.17 8.96 2.82
C TYR A 90 13.92 9.49 1.39
N LEU A 91 12.97 8.90 0.68
CA LEU A 91 12.63 9.34 -0.68
C LEU A 91 12.08 10.77 -0.71
N LEU A 92 11.31 11.16 0.30
CA LEU A 92 10.80 12.52 0.43
C LEU A 92 11.94 13.52 0.67
N ALA A 93 12.95 13.14 1.46
CA ALA A 93 14.15 13.95 1.65
C ALA A 93 14.94 14.11 0.34
N CYS A 94 15.13 13.03 -0.42
CA CYS A 94 15.76 13.08 -1.75
C CYS A 94 15.00 14.00 -2.72
N SER A 95 13.67 13.91 -2.74
CA SER A 95 12.83 14.78 -3.58
C SER A 95 12.99 16.26 -3.23
N LYS A 96 13.06 16.60 -1.94
CA LYS A 96 13.33 17.98 -1.48
C LYS A 96 14.70 18.50 -1.90
N MET A 97 15.69 17.61 -2.01
CA MET A 97 17.03 17.92 -2.50
C MET A 97 17.13 17.96 -4.04
N HIS A 98 16.00 17.85 -4.75
CA HIS A 98 15.93 17.77 -6.21
C HIS A 98 16.64 16.55 -6.82
N PHE A 99 16.85 15.49 -6.03
CA PHE A 99 17.22 14.17 -6.58
C PHE A 99 15.95 13.49 -7.09
N GLY A 100 15.68 13.66 -8.39
CA GLY A 100 14.59 12.97 -9.07
C GLY A 100 14.98 11.54 -9.41
N PHE A 101 14.29 10.56 -8.80
CA PHE A 101 14.48 9.16 -9.16
C PHE A 101 13.59 8.77 -10.35
N SER A 102 14.17 8.04 -11.30
CA SER A 102 13.37 7.28 -12.26
C SER A 102 12.76 6.04 -11.61
N LEU A 103 11.74 5.46 -12.24
CA LEU A 103 11.15 4.21 -11.77
C LEU A 103 12.18 3.08 -11.65
N GLN A 104 13.15 3.03 -12.57
CA GLN A 104 14.21 2.02 -12.53
C GLN A 104 15.11 2.22 -11.30
N GLN A 105 15.57 3.45 -11.06
CA GLN A 105 16.41 3.76 -9.90
C GLN A 105 15.67 3.51 -8.58
N PHE A 106 14.39 3.85 -8.52
CA PHE A 106 13.54 3.55 -7.37
C PHE A 106 13.47 2.04 -7.11
N SER A 107 13.24 1.22 -8.15
CA SER A 107 13.20 -0.24 -8.02
C SER A 107 14.55 -0.82 -7.60
N THR A 108 15.67 -0.32 -8.13
CA THR A 108 17.01 -0.75 -7.72
C THR A 108 17.26 -0.45 -6.24
N LEU A 109 16.94 0.77 -5.81
CA LEU A 109 17.14 1.20 -4.42
C LEU A 109 16.21 0.44 -3.44
N ALA A 110 14.97 0.13 -3.86
CA ALA A 110 14.06 -0.72 -3.09
C ALA A 110 14.61 -2.15 -2.96
N TYR A 111 15.22 -2.69 -4.02
CA TYR A 111 15.86 -4.01 -3.99
C TYR A 111 17.06 -4.04 -3.03
N GLU A 112 17.97 -3.07 -3.13
CA GLU A 112 19.13 -2.94 -2.23
C GLU A 112 18.70 -2.82 -0.76
N TYR A 113 17.67 -2.01 -0.49
CA TYR A 113 17.09 -1.87 0.85
C TYR A 113 16.50 -3.19 1.36
N ALA A 114 15.84 -3.96 0.50
CA ALA A 114 15.30 -5.26 0.86
C ALA A 114 16.39 -6.30 1.12
N GLU A 115 17.45 -6.30 0.32
CA GLU A 115 18.62 -7.17 0.49
C GLU A 115 19.32 -6.89 1.83
N TYR A 116 19.52 -5.61 2.16
CA TYR A 116 20.06 -5.18 3.46
C TYR A 116 19.22 -5.68 4.64
N LEU A 117 17.90 -5.70 4.49
CA LEU A 117 16.96 -6.19 5.51
C LEU A 117 16.79 -7.71 5.52
N GLY A 118 17.42 -8.44 4.59
CA GLY A 118 17.24 -9.89 4.41
C GLY A 118 15.82 -10.28 3.95
N CYS A 119 15.06 -9.34 3.39
CA CYS A 119 13.69 -9.59 2.91
C CYS A 119 13.73 -10.16 1.49
N ARG A 120 12.96 -11.22 1.22
CA ARG A 120 12.83 -11.77 -0.14
C ARG A 120 12.01 -10.80 -1.00
N PHE A 121 12.69 -10.00 -1.81
CA PHE A 121 12.05 -9.06 -2.72
C PHE A 121 11.51 -9.78 -3.96
N GLY A 122 10.19 -9.72 -4.16
CA GLY A 122 9.53 -10.16 -5.39
C GLY A 122 9.60 -9.07 -6.45
N ILE A 123 9.76 -9.45 -7.72
CA ILE A 123 10.10 -8.58 -8.87
C ILE A 123 9.08 -7.45 -9.19
N GLN A 124 7.97 -7.30 -8.47
CA GLN A 124 6.86 -6.41 -8.88
C GLN A 124 6.17 -5.63 -7.75
N ASP A 125 6.91 -5.08 -6.77
CA ASP A 125 6.31 -4.09 -5.87
C ASP A 125 6.48 -2.67 -6.40
N ASN A 126 5.42 -2.13 -7.00
CA ASN A 126 5.48 -0.88 -7.77
C ASN A 126 5.43 0.41 -6.92
N GLY A 127 5.62 0.35 -5.59
CA GLY A 127 5.65 1.53 -4.70
C GLY A 127 4.35 2.36 -4.62
N ASN A 128 3.37 2.09 -5.48
CA ASN A 128 2.11 2.83 -5.67
C ASN A 128 1.09 2.64 -4.52
N ARG A 129 1.51 2.07 -3.39
CA ARG A 129 0.67 1.80 -2.23
C ARG A 129 0.65 2.97 -1.27
N ASN A 130 1.79 3.66 -1.13
CA ASN A 130 1.91 4.83 -0.27
C ASN A 130 1.26 6.02 -0.95
N GLN A 131 0.19 6.54 -0.35
CA GLN A 131 -0.53 7.71 -0.88
C GLN A 131 0.37 8.95 -0.99
N GLU A 132 1.42 9.02 -0.17
CA GLU A 132 2.41 10.10 -0.16
C GLU A 132 3.45 9.98 -1.29
N LEU A 133 3.67 8.78 -1.83
CA LEU A 133 4.63 8.53 -2.89
C LEU A 133 3.92 8.32 -4.22
N SER A 134 4.17 9.24 -5.14
CA SER A 134 3.68 9.16 -6.52
C SER A 134 4.92 9.09 -7.43
N PRO A 135 5.45 7.90 -7.74
CA PRO A 135 6.59 7.79 -8.63
C PRO A 135 6.16 8.25 -10.02
N ARG A 136 6.67 9.42 -10.43
CA ARG A 136 6.45 10.00 -11.77
C ARG A 136 7.78 10.10 -12.46
N LYS A 137 7.74 10.16 -13.80
CA LYS A 137 8.91 10.61 -14.56
C LYS A 137 9.22 12.04 -14.10
N PRO A 138 10.43 12.31 -13.57
CA PRO A 138 10.81 13.68 -13.23
C PRO A 138 10.82 14.52 -14.50
N GLU A 139 10.28 15.74 -14.43
CA GLU A 139 10.37 16.69 -15.54
C GLU A 139 11.82 17.15 -15.68
N ASN A 140 12.29 17.34 -16.92
CA ASN A 140 13.61 17.90 -17.18
C ASN A 140 13.66 19.35 -16.69
N THR A 141 14.02 19.53 -15.43
CA THR A 141 14.18 20.81 -14.75
C THR A 141 15.65 20.97 -14.40
N SER A 142 16.29 22.03 -14.87
CA SER A 142 17.65 22.34 -14.45
C SER A 142 17.64 22.84 -13.01
N ALA A 143 18.68 22.50 -12.25
CA ALA A 143 18.84 22.99 -10.88
C ALA A 143 18.72 24.52 -10.80
N ALA A 144 19.28 25.23 -11.79
CA ALA A 144 19.17 26.68 -11.91
C ALA A 144 17.71 27.17 -11.94
N ARG A 145 16.80 26.48 -12.64
CA ARG A 145 15.37 26.84 -12.66
C ARG A 145 14.71 26.60 -11.30
N SER A 146 15.04 25.51 -10.61
CA SER A 146 14.50 25.24 -9.26
C SER A 146 14.97 26.26 -8.23
N PHE A 147 16.23 26.70 -8.31
CA PHE A 147 16.80 27.67 -7.37
C PHE A 147 16.45 29.13 -7.68
N ALA A 148 16.23 29.48 -8.96
CA ALA A 148 15.96 30.86 -9.37
C ALA A 148 14.64 31.43 -8.81
N PHE A 149 13.66 30.58 -8.51
CA PHE A 149 12.34 31.00 -8.04
C PHE A 149 12.09 30.72 -6.54
N ASN A 150 13.13 30.78 -5.70
CA ASN A 150 12.96 30.74 -4.24
C ASN A 150 12.59 32.15 -3.70
N LYS A 151 11.74 32.23 -2.66
CA LYS A 151 11.35 33.47 -1.96
C LYS A 151 12.55 34.38 -1.66
N THR A 152 13.68 33.81 -1.24
CA THR A 152 14.91 34.56 -0.97
C THR A 152 15.53 35.16 -2.23
N ALA A 153 15.60 34.40 -3.33
CA ALA A 153 16.11 34.87 -4.62
C ALA A 153 15.18 35.92 -5.24
N VAL A 154 13.87 35.68 -5.20
CA VAL A 154 12.84 36.60 -5.71
C VAL A 154 12.83 37.90 -4.90
N ALA A 155 12.92 37.84 -3.57
CA ALA A 155 12.99 39.03 -2.72
C ALA A 155 14.22 39.90 -3.03
N LYS A 156 15.38 39.28 -3.26
CA LYS A 156 16.59 40.00 -3.69
C LYS A 156 16.39 40.64 -5.06
N PHE A 157 15.79 39.93 -6.01
CA PHE A 157 15.50 40.46 -7.34
C PHE A 157 14.52 41.64 -7.30
N SER A 158 13.45 41.55 -6.49
CA SER A 158 12.49 42.66 -6.33
C SER A 158 13.11 43.90 -5.70
N LEU A 159 14.05 43.74 -4.76
CA LEU A 159 14.79 44.87 -4.18
C LEU A 159 15.65 45.58 -5.23
N ILE A 160 16.27 44.83 -6.14
CA ILE A 160 17.07 45.41 -7.23
C ILE A 160 16.20 46.24 -8.18
N ILE A 161 15.02 45.73 -8.57
CA ILE A 161 14.11 46.48 -9.46
C ILE A 161 13.57 47.76 -8.80
N LEU A 162 13.30 47.74 -7.50
CA LEU A 162 12.83 48.92 -6.75
C LEU A 162 13.91 49.98 -6.52
N SER A 163 15.18 49.64 -6.74
CA SER A 163 16.33 50.55 -6.58
C SER A 163 16.77 51.24 -7.88
N VAL A 164 16.04 51.02 -8.98
CA VAL A 164 16.23 51.65 -10.30
C VAL A 164 15.03 52.53 -10.60
#